data_AF-A0A396IWQ5-F1
#
_entry.id   AF-A0A396IWQ5-F1
#
_cell.length_a   1.000
_cell.length_b   1.000
_cell.length_c   1.000
_cell.angle_alpha   90.00
_cell.angle_beta   90.00
_cell.angle_gamma   90.00
#
_symmetry.space_group_name_H-M   'P 1'
#
loop_
_entity.id
_entity.type
_entity.pdbx_description
1 polymer ?
#
loop_
_entity_poly.entity_id
_entity_poly.type
_entity_poly.pdbx_seq_one_letter_code
_entity_poly.pdbx_strand_id
1 'polypeptide(L)'
;MLDRVDSSHVKIDSPHLESDSWDPISELESLLHDSYKLSPMCTDSTTVSVLQASNVAAIFENLETLLETPLEILSSDDEVKQKFHQILEQLGQFANQIPIRLHHVICKLRTFIEGVDVKFASAQNTIQDYDQLLQSRSLISKKLESSKARESQIISEISRGKIQFEKINSEIVELEQKLSGLVELRAKVKKEVEHFEVINSNLKTEVAQHWLPECKTVLINLRDSETSYKVALSNKKKIEDEWVDLKKAFSANKI
;
A
#
# COMPACT_ATOMS: atom_id res chain seq x y z
N MET A 1 -8.45 -26.87 -16.48
CA MET A 1 -7.89 -26.94 -17.84
C MET A 1 -7.45 -25.54 -18.21
N LEU A 2 -6.13 -25.32 -18.20
CA LEU A 2 -5.38 -24.38 -19.05
C LEU A 2 -3.90 -24.59 -18.71
N ASP A 3 -3.29 -25.36 -19.61
CA ASP A 3 -1.91 -25.59 -19.99
C ASP A 3 -0.72 -25.30 -19.05
N ARG A 4 0.01 -26.40 -18.82
CA ARG A 4 1.44 -26.46 -18.54
C ARG A 4 2.24 -25.77 -19.65
N VAL A 5 3.22 -24.97 -19.24
CA VAL A 5 4.49 -24.86 -19.97
C VAL A 5 5.62 -25.08 -18.98
N ASP A 6 6.29 -26.21 -19.15
CA ASP A 6 7.64 -26.48 -18.65
C ASP A 6 8.61 -25.45 -19.23
N SER A 7 9.51 -24.94 -18.41
CA SER A 7 10.79 -24.41 -18.88
C SER A 7 11.88 -24.83 -17.91
N SER A 8 12.32 -26.06 -18.17
CA SER A 8 13.71 -26.50 -18.21
C SER A 8 14.76 -25.50 -17.74
N HIS A 9 15.52 -25.96 -16.73
CA HIS A 9 16.97 -25.80 -16.58
C HIS A 9 17.65 -24.92 -17.64
N VAL A 10 18.04 -23.72 -17.23
CA VAL A 10 19.25 -23.09 -17.77
C VAL A 10 20.31 -23.25 -16.69
N LYS A 11 21.06 -24.36 -16.80
CA LYS A 11 22.43 -24.42 -16.30
C LYS A 11 23.15 -23.26 -16.99
N ILE A 12 23.51 -22.24 -16.23
CA ILE A 12 24.55 -21.32 -16.68
C ILE A 12 25.82 -22.12 -16.49
N ASP A 13 26.24 -22.79 -17.56
CA ASP A 13 27.61 -23.23 -17.72
C ASP A 13 28.46 -21.97 -17.64
N SER A 14 29.05 -21.72 -16.47
CA SER A 14 30.20 -20.85 -16.35
C SER A 14 31.24 -21.38 -17.34
N PRO A 15 31.66 -20.60 -18.35
CA PRO A 15 32.89 -20.94 -19.04
C PRO A 15 33.96 -20.97 -17.95
N HIS A 16 34.70 -22.07 -17.88
CA HIS A 16 36.06 -22.05 -17.38
C HIS A 16 36.78 -20.86 -18.06
N LEU A 17 36.78 -19.70 -17.41
CA LEU A 17 37.93 -18.83 -17.47
C LEU A 17 38.91 -19.46 -16.49
N GLU A 18 39.61 -20.48 -16.97
CA GLU A 18 41.05 -20.53 -16.73
C GLU A 18 41.60 -19.22 -17.30
N SER A 19 41.46 -18.15 -16.52
CA SER A 19 42.42 -17.09 -16.56
C SER A 19 43.66 -17.75 -16.01
N ASP A 20 44.45 -18.35 -16.89
CA ASP A 20 45.89 -18.41 -16.71
C ASP A 20 46.27 -16.97 -16.39
N SER A 21 46.31 -16.68 -15.09
CA SER A 21 46.83 -15.48 -14.47
C SER A 21 48.32 -15.50 -14.73
N TRP A 22 48.65 -15.33 -16.01
CA TRP A 22 49.99 -15.18 -16.51
C TRP A 22 50.45 -13.83 -15.97
N ASP A 23 51.19 -13.90 -14.89
CA ASP A 23 51.82 -12.75 -14.27
C ASP A 23 53.19 -12.54 -14.92
N PRO A 24 53.34 -11.54 -15.80
CA PRO A 24 54.61 -11.24 -16.46
C PRO A 24 55.76 -10.98 -15.46
N ILE A 25 55.44 -10.54 -14.24
CA ILE A 25 56.43 -10.27 -13.19
C ILE A 25 56.98 -11.59 -12.63
N SER A 26 56.09 -12.50 -12.24
CA SER A 26 56.46 -13.85 -11.77
C SER A 26 57.30 -14.65 -12.79
N GLU A 27 57.05 -14.51 -14.09
CA GLU A 27 57.86 -15.19 -15.13
C GLU A 27 59.24 -14.53 -15.30
N LEU A 28 59.33 -13.20 -15.21
CA LEU A 28 60.59 -12.44 -15.26
C LEU A 28 61.50 -12.78 -14.06
N GLU A 29 60.94 -12.82 -12.85
CA GLU A 29 61.65 -13.17 -11.62
C GLU A 29 62.20 -14.61 -11.65
N SER A 30 61.41 -15.57 -12.14
CA SER A 30 61.85 -16.97 -12.27
C SER A 30 63.05 -17.14 -13.21
N LEU A 31 63.12 -16.34 -14.28
CA LEU A 31 64.16 -16.42 -15.30
C LEU A 31 65.45 -15.69 -14.90
N LEU A 32 65.34 -14.60 -14.14
CA LEU A 32 66.50 -13.91 -13.57
C LEU A 32 67.18 -14.75 -12.47
N HIS A 33 66.42 -15.57 -11.75
CA HIS A 33 66.98 -16.44 -10.71
C HIS A 33 67.81 -17.62 -11.28
N ASP A 34 67.46 -18.11 -12.46
CA ASP A 34 68.17 -19.21 -13.13
C ASP A 34 69.50 -18.78 -13.77
N SER A 35 69.69 -17.51 -14.13
CA SER A 35 70.95 -17.04 -14.76
C SER A 35 72.12 -16.89 -13.78
N TYR A 36 71.88 -16.98 -12.47
CA TYR A 36 72.93 -16.89 -11.44
C TYR A 36 73.54 -18.23 -11.02
N LYS A 37 73.09 -19.36 -11.58
CA LYS A 37 73.64 -20.69 -11.26
C LYS A 37 74.42 -21.28 -12.45
N LEU A 38 75.76 -21.29 -12.27
CA LEU A 38 76.86 -21.91 -13.04
C LEU A 38 77.50 -20.99 -14.11
N SER A 39 78.81 -20.72 -14.10
CA SER A 39 79.94 -21.68 -14.04
C SER A 39 81.29 -21.02 -13.65
N PRO A 40 82.31 -21.77 -13.14
CA PRO A 40 83.56 -21.24 -12.60
C PRO A 40 84.68 -20.99 -13.64
N MET A 41 85.67 -20.23 -13.18
CA MET A 41 86.92 -19.75 -13.77
C MET A 41 87.55 -20.55 -14.94
N CYS A 42 87.90 -19.86 -16.03
CA CYS A 42 89.02 -20.22 -16.90
C CYS A 42 89.64 -18.94 -17.51
N THR A 43 90.95 -18.77 -17.30
CA THR A 43 91.79 -17.71 -17.85
C THR A 43 92.10 -17.99 -19.32
N ASP A 44 91.78 -17.07 -20.23
CA ASP A 44 92.78 -16.35 -21.04
C ASP A 44 92.13 -15.40 -22.05
N SER A 45 92.82 -14.27 -22.21
CA SER A 45 92.66 -13.12 -23.10
C SER A 45 91.84 -13.31 -24.39
N THR A 46 90.81 -12.49 -24.59
CA THR A 46 90.73 -11.51 -25.70
C THR A 46 89.65 -10.49 -25.36
N THR A 47 90.05 -9.22 -25.36
CA THR A 47 89.28 -8.02 -25.09
C THR A 47 88.16 -7.81 -26.11
N VAL A 48 87.12 -7.08 -25.69
CA VAL A 48 85.85 -6.73 -26.39
C VAL A 48 84.67 -7.67 -26.08
N SER A 49 84.15 -7.65 -24.84
CA SER A 49 82.76 -8.07 -24.54
C SER A 49 82.28 -7.65 -23.13
N VAL A 50 83.21 -7.50 -22.18
CA VAL A 50 82.88 -7.27 -20.75
C VAL A 50 82.20 -5.92 -20.47
N LEU A 51 82.32 -4.92 -21.35
CA LEU A 51 81.68 -3.60 -21.19
C LEU A 51 80.19 -3.56 -21.57
N GLN A 52 79.66 -4.55 -22.32
CA GLN A 52 78.25 -4.53 -22.77
C GLN A 52 77.29 -5.29 -21.84
N ALA A 53 77.74 -6.39 -21.21
CA ALA A 53 76.88 -7.19 -20.32
C ALA A 53 76.41 -6.44 -19.07
N SER A 54 77.24 -5.51 -18.55
CA SER A 54 76.90 -4.64 -17.42
C SER A 54 75.74 -3.68 -17.69
N ASN A 55 75.48 -3.35 -18.97
CA ASN A 55 74.41 -2.42 -19.34
C ASN A 55 73.04 -3.11 -19.37
N VAL A 56 72.96 -4.37 -19.79
CA VAL A 56 71.68 -5.11 -19.88
C VAL A 56 71.11 -5.40 -18.49
N ALA A 57 71.96 -5.78 -17.52
CA ALA A 57 71.54 -6.01 -16.14
C ALA A 57 70.93 -4.74 -15.49
N ALA A 58 71.57 -3.58 -15.70
CA ALA A 58 71.06 -2.30 -15.20
C ALA A 58 69.73 -1.88 -15.86
N ILE A 59 69.53 -2.22 -17.14
CA ILE A 59 68.25 -1.97 -17.84
C ILE A 59 67.14 -2.82 -17.22
N PHE A 60 67.41 -4.08 -16.86
CA PHE A 60 66.43 -4.94 -16.19
C PHE A 60 66.14 -4.47 -14.76
N GLU A 61 67.13 -4.03 -13.98
CA GLU A 61 66.92 -3.46 -12.64
C GLU A 61 66.05 -2.18 -12.70
N ASN A 62 66.28 -1.32 -13.69
CA ASN A 62 65.44 -0.16 -13.92
C ASN A 62 64.02 -0.54 -14.38
N LEU A 63 63.87 -1.62 -15.16
CA LEU A 63 62.55 -2.12 -15.55
C LEU A 63 61.79 -2.66 -14.33
N GLU A 64 62.46 -3.42 -13.48
CA GLU A 64 61.92 -4.00 -12.25
C GLU A 64 61.40 -2.89 -11.31
N THR A 65 62.21 -1.85 -11.07
CA THR A 65 61.77 -0.69 -10.28
C THR A 65 60.59 0.07 -10.89
N LEU A 66 60.45 0.08 -12.22
CA LEU A 66 59.30 0.67 -12.89
C LEU A 66 58.05 -0.21 -12.82
N LEU A 67 58.20 -1.54 -12.80
CA LEU A 67 57.10 -2.49 -12.64
C LEU A 67 56.46 -2.41 -11.25
N GLU A 68 57.18 -1.96 -10.23
CA GLU A 68 56.65 -1.63 -8.91
C GLU A 68 55.72 -0.40 -8.90
N THR A 69 55.61 0.32 -10.03
CA THR A 69 54.75 1.50 -10.11
C THR A 69 53.27 1.09 -10.12
N PRO A 70 52.43 1.63 -9.22
CA PRO A 70 50.98 1.39 -9.23
C PRO A 70 50.35 1.72 -10.58
N LEU A 71 49.34 0.95 -10.98
CA LEU A 71 48.66 1.08 -12.27
C LEU A 71 48.04 2.47 -12.46
N GLU A 72 47.52 3.06 -11.39
CA GLU A 72 46.98 4.42 -11.36
C GLU A 72 48.04 5.44 -11.78
N ILE A 73 49.25 5.33 -11.24
CA ILE A 73 50.38 6.24 -11.51
C ILE A 73 50.89 5.97 -12.92
N LEU A 74 51.01 4.70 -13.31
CA LEU A 74 51.41 4.32 -14.66
C LEU A 74 50.48 4.89 -15.75
N SER A 75 49.17 4.90 -15.51
CA SER A 75 48.22 5.47 -16.47
C SER A 75 48.19 7.00 -16.45
N SER A 76 48.41 7.64 -15.30
CA SER A 76 48.24 9.10 -15.15
C SER A 76 49.52 9.91 -15.34
N ASP A 77 50.69 9.29 -15.20
CA ASP A 77 51.99 9.95 -15.30
C ASP A 77 52.68 9.64 -16.65
N ASP A 78 52.70 10.63 -17.53
CA ASP A 78 53.36 10.52 -18.83
C ASP A 78 54.88 10.34 -18.70
N GLU A 79 55.53 10.85 -17.64
CA GLU A 79 56.96 10.67 -17.42
C GLU A 79 57.29 9.21 -17.11
N VAL A 80 56.46 8.55 -16.31
CA VAL A 80 56.59 7.11 -16.01
C VAL A 80 56.44 6.28 -17.29
N LYS A 81 55.45 6.59 -18.14
CA LYS A 81 55.26 5.91 -19.44
C LYS A 81 56.42 6.14 -20.39
N GLN A 82 56.95 7.36 -20.45
CA GLN A 82 58.13 7.66 -21.25
C GLN A 82 59.35 6.88 -20.77
N LYS A 83 59.54 6.72 -19.46
CA LYS A 83 60.60 5.84 -18.91
C LYS A 83 60.40 4.39 -19.30
N PHE A 84 59.16 3.87 -19.26
CA PHE A 84 58.85 2.53 -19.80
C PHE A 84 59.20 2.41 -21.28
N HIS A 85 58.82 3.37 -22.12
CA HIS A 85 59.16 3.36 -23.54
C HIS A 85 60.67 3.41 -23.79
N GLN A 86 61.41 4.25 -23.07
CA GLN A 86 62.87 4.34 -23.18
C GLN A 86 63.55 3.03 -22.81
N ILE A 87 63.14 2.39 -21.70
CA ILE A 87 63.69 1.09 -21.30
C ILE A 87 63.33 -0.01 -22.30
N LEU A 88 62.10 -0.04 -22.79
CA LEU A 88 61.66 -1.01 -23.80
C LEU A 88 62.35 -0.83 -25.16
N GLU A 89 62.74 0.40 -25.50
CA GLU A 89 63.55 0.72 -26.68
C GLU A 89 65.01 0.29 -26.49
N GLN A 90 65.60 0.58 -25.32
CA GLN A 90 66.94 0.09 -24.95
C GLN A 90 67.02 -1.43 -25.00
N LEU A 91 66.03 -2.15 -24.45
CA LEU A 91 65.94 -3.60 -24.56
C LEU A 91 65.85 -4.08 -26.02
N GLY A 92 65.13 -3.34 -26.88
CA GLY A 92 65.10 -3.61 -28.31
C GLY A 92 66.47 -3.49 -29.00
N GLN A 93 67.29 -2.52 -28.58
CA GLN A 93 68.66 -2.33 -29.11
C GLN A 93 69.61 -3.47 -28.71
N PHE A 94 69.39 -4.08 -27.54
CA PHE A 94 70.17 -5.21 -27.04
C PHE A 94 69.50 -6.57 -27.29
N ALA A 95 68.58 -6.67 -28.26
CA ALA A 95 67.80 -7.88 -28.56
C ALA A 95 68.64 -9.18 -28.68
N ASN A 96 69.86 -9.09 -29.22
CA ASN A 96 70.77 -10.23 -29.40
C ASN A 96 71.40 -10.73 -28.10
N GLN A 97 71.34 -9.94 -27.03
CA GLN A 97 71.89 -10.23 -25.70
C GLN A 97 70.79 -10.63 -24.70
N ILE A 98 69.52 -10.46 -25.08
CA ILE A 98 68.36 -10.83 -24.27
C ILE A 98 68.00 -12.30 -24.55
N PRO A 99 67.85 -13.13 -23.51
CA PRO A 99 67.37 -14.50 -23.65
C PRO A 99 66.07 -14.55 -24.47
N ILE A 100 66.00 -15.43 -25.47
CA ILE A 100 64.85 -15.56 -26.39
C ILE A 100 63.51 -15.69 -25.64
N ARG A 101 63.52 -16.30 -24.46
CA ARG A 101 62.36 -16.48 -23.59
C ARG A 101 61.73 -15.15 -23.13
N LEU A 102 62.54 -14.12 -22.94
CA LEU A 102 62.11 -12.80 -22.48
C LEU A 102 61.58 -11.91 -23.60
N HIS A 103 61.85 -12.22 -24.87
CA HIS A 103 61.35 -11.44 -26.01
C HIS A 103 59.83 -11.36 -26.00
N HIS A 104 59.14 -12.47 -25.69
CA HIS A 104 57.69 -12.51 -25.61
C HIS A 104 57.13 -11.60 -24.50
N VAL A 105 57.78 -11.62 -23.33
CA VAL A 105 57.42 -10.78 -22.17
C VAL A 105 57.56 -9.30 -22.53
N ILE A 106 58.69 -8.92 -23.13
CA ILE A 106 58.97 -7.54 -23.56
C ILE A 106 57.96 -7.06 -24.60
N CYS A 107 57.60 -7.90 -25.58
CA CYS A 107 56.58 -7.59 -26.58
C CYS A 107 55.19 -7.37 -25.94
N LYS A 108 54.81 -8.23 -24.99
CA LYS A 108 53.55 -8.07 -24.26
C LYS A 108 53.54 -6.82 -23.39
N LEU A 109 54.63 -6.54 -22.69
CA LEU A 109 54.75 -5.35 -21.86
C LEU A 109 54.66 -4.07 -22.71
N ARG A 110 55.32 -4.04 -23.87
CA ARG A 110 55.17 -2.94 -24.84
C ARG A 110 53.71 -2.71 -25.23
N THR A 111 53.02 -3.77 -25.63
CA THR A 111 51.60 -3.71 -26.01
C THR A 111 50.71 -3.29 -24.83
N PHE A 112 51.08 -3.66 -23.61
CA PHE A 112 50.38 -3.27 -22.39
C PHE A 112 50.53 -1.77 -22.14
N ILE A 113 51.76 -1.24 -22.13
CA ILE A 113 52.05 0.18 -21.90
C ILE A 113 51.36 1.05 -22.95
N GLU A 114 51.38 0.65 -24.23
CA GLU A 114 50.70 1.38 -25.31
C GLU A 114 49.17 1.46 -25.14
N GLY A 115 48.57 0.49 -24.44
CA GLY A 115 47.11 0.39 -24.27
C GLY A 115 46.59 0.70 -22.87
N VAL A 116 47.47 1.00 -21.91
CA VAL A 116 47.10 1.08 -20.49
C VAL A 116 46.13 2.22 -20.21
N ASP A 117 46.33 3.38 -20.85
CA ASP A 117 45.50 4.58 -20.63
C ASP A 117 44.05 4.36 -21.00
N VAL A 118 43.81 3.79 -22.19
CA VAL A 118 42.47 3.53 -22.68
C VAL A 118 41.77 2.47 -21.82
N LYS A 119 42.50 1.39 -21.48
CA LYS A 119 41.94 0.29 -20.68
C LYS A 119 41.64 0.73 -19.25
N PHE A 120 42.56 1.43 -18.61
CA PHE A 120 42.42 1.90 -17.24
C PHE A 120 41.31 2.94 -17.13
N ALA A 121 41.29 3.95 -18.01
CA ALA A 121 40.22 4.95 -18.02
C ALA A 121 38.84 4.32 -18.29
N SER A 122 38.75 3.37 -19.23
CA SER A 122 37.51 2.65 -19.50
C SER A 122 37.03 1.84 -18.29
N ALA A 123 37.95 1.16 -17.59
CA ALA A 123 37.63 0.40 -16.39
C ALA A 123 37.16 1.34 -15.27
N GLN A 124 37.87 2.44 -15.04
CA GLN A 124 37.54 3.41 -14.00
C GLN A 124 36.17 4.06 -14.23
N ASN A 125 35.87 4.47 -15.47
CA ASN A 125 34.55 5.00 -15.83
C ASN A 125 33.45 3.95 -15.58
N THR A 126 33.68 2.70 -15.96
CA THR A 126 32.73 1.61 -15.74
C THR A 126 32.46 1.37 -14.26
N ILE A 127 33.50 1.40 -13.42
CA ILE A 127 33.39 1.26 -11.96
C ILE A 127 32.57 2.42 -11.39
N GLN A 128 32.91 3.65 -11.78
CA GLN A 128 32.21 4.84 -11.30
C GLN A 128 30.73 4.86 -11.71
N ASP A 129 30.43 4.49 -12.95
CA ASP A 129 29.05 4.37 -13.45
C ASP A 129 28.27 3.31 -12.67
N TYR A 130 28.90 2.16 -12.38
CA TYR A 130 28.27 1.09 -11.60
C TYR A 130 27.99 1.51 -10.15
N ASP A 131 28.92 2.23 -9.51
CA ASP A 131 28.71 2.77 -8.16
C ASP A 131 27.54 3.76 -8.11
N GLN A 132 27.41 4.62 -9.13
CA GLN A 132 26.25 5.53 -9.26
C GLN A 132 24.93 4.74 -9.41
N LEU A 133 24.93 3.68 -10.21
CA LEU A 133 23.77 2.79 -10.36
C LEU A 133 23.41 2.09 -9.06
N LEU A 134 24.38 1.65 -8.27
CA LEU A 134 24.15 1.06 -6.94
C LEU A 134 23.50 2.05 -5.98
N GLN A 135 23.99 3.29 -5.94
CA GLN A 135 23.40 4.35 -5.12
C GLN A 135 21.95 4.68 -5.54
N SER A 136 21.72 4.82 -6.85
CA SER A 136 20.39 5.05 -7.42
C SER A 136 19.43 3.91 -7.10
N ARG A 137 19.86 2.65 -7.27
CA ARG A 137 19.09 1.46 -6.91
C ARG A 137 18.69 1.46 -5.43
N SER A 138 19.61 1.79 -4.54
CA SER A 138 19.34 1.86 -3.09
C SER A 138 18.26 2.90 -2.77
N LEU A 139 18.34 4.09 -3.38
CA LEU A 139 17.35 5.15 -3.21
C LEU A 139 15.97 4.75 -3.74
N ILE A 140 15.91 4.17 -4.94
CA ILE A 140 14.66 3.70 -5.55
C ILE A 140 14.03 2.60 -4.70
N SER A 141 14.83 1.65 -4.20
CA SER A 141 14.36 0.56 -3.34
C SER A 141 13.70 1.09 -2.06
N LYS A 142 14.31 2.07 -1.39
CA LYS A 142 13.71 2.73 -0.21
C LYS A 142 12.39 3.43 -0.53
N LYS A 143 12.32 4.14 -1.67
CA LYS A 143 11.08 4.80 -2.13
C LYS A 143 9.98 3.78 -2.45
N LEU A 144 10.34 2.64 -3.03
CA LEU A 144 9.40 1.56 -3.35
C LEU A 144 8.80 0.97 -2.08
N GLU A 145 9.63 0.63 -1.08
CA GLU A 145 9.15 0.07 0.19
C GLU A 145 8.25 1.06 0.95
N SER A 146 8.61 2.34 0.98
CA SER A 146 7.75 3.39 1.55
C SER A 146 6.40 3.49 0.80
N SER A 147 6.42 3.37 -0.53
CA SER A 147 5.20 3.43 -1.34
C SER A 147 4.30 2.22 -1.10
N LYS A 148 4.84 1.00 -1.00
CA LYS A 148 4.08 -0.22 -0.66
C LYS A 148 3.45 -0.15 0.73
N ALA A 149 4.18 0.40 1.71
CA ALA A 149 3.64 0.60 3.05
C ALA A 149 2.44 1.57 3.03
N ARG A 150 2.55 2.68 2.29
CA ARG A 150 1.46 3.63 2.10
C ARG A 150 0.27 3.02 1.36
N GLU A 151 0.51 2.21 0.33
CA GLU A 151 -0.53 1.49 -0.39
C GLU A 151 -1.31 0.55 0.56
N SER A 152 -0.59 -0.24 1.38
CA SER A 152 -1.19 -1.14 2.36
C SER A 152 -2.07 -0.41 3.39
N GLN A 153 -1.60 0.76 3.84
CA GLN A 153 -2.38 1.64 4.70
C GLN A 153 -3.66 2.13 4.00
N ILE A 154 -3.56 2.61 2.76
CA ILE A 154 -4.71 3.07 1.98
C ILE A 154 -5.73 1.94 1.77
N ILE A 155 -5.29 0.73 1.46
CA ILE A 155 -6.18 -0.44 1.29
C ILE A 155 -6.94 -0.75 2.59
N SER A 156 -6.25 -0.66 3.73
CA SER A 156 -6.86 -0.86 5.05
C SER A 156 -7.93 0.20 5.35
N GLU A 157 -7.63 1.47 5.04
CA GLU A 157 -8.56 2.58 5.18
C GLU A 157 -9.78 2.46 4.28
N ILE A 158 -9.60 2.07 3.01
CA ILE A 158 -10.69 1.81 2.08
C ILE A 158 -11.59 0.69 2.62
N SER A 159 -10.99 -0.39 3.13
CA SER A 159 -11.74 -1.53 3.67
C SER A 159 -12.58 -1.11 4.89
N ARG A 160 -11.99 -0.31 5.80
CA ARG A 160 -12.70 0.29 6.93
C ARG A 160 -13.85 1.18 6.48
N GLY A 161 -13.61 2.04 5.50
CA GLY A 161 -14.64 2.91 4.91
C GLY A 161 -15.81 2.13 4.33
N LYS A 162 -15.55 1.03 3.61
CA LYS A 162 -16.60 0.15 3.08
C LYS A 162 -17.48 -0.46 4.17
N ILE A 163 -16.89 -0.91 5.28
CA ILE A 163 -17.64 -1.47 6.42
C ILE A 163 -18.55 -0.40 7.04
N GLN A 164 -18.04 0.82 7.25
CA GLN A 164 -18.83 1.93 7.79
C GLN A 164 -19.96 2.35 6.84
N PHE A 165 -19.69 2.40 5.55
CA PHE A 165 -20.68 2.69 4.53
C PHE A 165 -21.85 1.70 4.58
N GLU A 166 -21.56 0.39 4.63
CA GLU A 166 -22.60 -0.64 4.67
C GLU A 166 -23.45 -0.55 5.95
N LYS A 167 -22.82 -0.21 7.08
CA LYS A 167 -23.51 0.03 8.34
C LYS A 167 -24.49 1.22 8.22
N ILE A 168 -24.01 2.35 7.71
CA ILE A 168 -24.86 3.54 7.50
C ILE A 168 -26.01 3.22 6.56
N ASN A 169 -25.73 2.50 5.46
CA ASN A 169 -26.75 2.11 4.50
C ASN A 169 -27.83 1.22 5.14
N SER A 170 -27.44 0.30 6.03
CA SER A 170 -28.39 -0.53 6.79
C SER A 170 -29.25 0.30 7.74
N GLU A 171 -28.67 1.28 8.43
CA GLU A 171 -29.41 2.20 9.31
C GLU A 171 -30.40 3.07 8.52
N ILE A 172 -30.04 3.52 7.32
CA ILE A 172 -30.95 4.25 6.42
C ILE A 172 -32.17 3.40 6.08
N VAL A 173 -31.97 2.14 5.66
CA VAL A 173 -33.08 1.23 5.31
C VAL A 173 -34.01 1.01 6.50
N GLU A 174 -33.47 0.84 7.72
CA GLU A 174 -34.28 0.68 8.93
C GLU A 174 -35.12 1.94 9.23
N LEU A 175 -34.52 3.13 9.07
CA LEU A 175 -35.21 4.40 9.28
C LEU A 175 -36.30 4.63 8.24
N GLU A 176 -36.06 4.28 6.97
CA GLU A 176 -37.07 4.36 5.90
C GLU A 176 -38.29 3.47 6.20
N GLN A 177 -38.06 2.25 6.70
CA GLN A 177 -39.14 1.35 7.11
C GLN A 177 -39.95 1.93 8.28
N LYS A 178 -39.27 2.46 9.31
CA LYS A 178 -39.93 3.12 10.44
C LYS A 178 -40.77 4.32 9.99
N LEU A 179 -40.22 5.14 9.10
CA LEU A 179 -40.92 6.29 8.55
C LEU A 179 -42.18 5.87 7.78
N SER A 180 -42.09 4.83 6.95
CA SER A 180 -43.25 4.27 6.24
C SER A 180 -44.36 3.85 7.21
N GLY A 181 -44.01 3.14 8.30
CA GLY A 181 -44.98 2.74 9.32
C GLY A 181 -45.65 3.93 10.02
N LEU A 182 -44.90 5.00 10.31
CA LEU A 182 -45.45 6.22 10.90
C LEU A 182 -46.39 6.97 9.93
N VAL A 183 -46.08 6.99 8.64
CA VAL A 183 -46.95 7.59 7.62
C VAL A 183 -48.29 6.85 7.54
N GLU A 184 -48.28 5.52 7.57
CA GLU A 184 -49.51 4.72 7.60
C GLU A 184 -50.32 4.97 8.88
N LEU A 185 -49.66 5.01 10.03
CA LEU A 185 -50.32 5.28 11.31
C LEU A 185 -50.98 6.66 11.30
N ARG A 186 -50.27 7.69 10.81
CA ARG A 186 -50.82 9.04 10.65
C ARG A 186 -52.07 9.04 9.78
N ALA A 187 -52.06 8.28 8.67
CA ALA A 187 -53.22 8.18 7.78
C ALA A 187 -54.41 7.49 8.46
N LYS A 188 -54.18 6.44 9.26
CA LYS A 188 -55.23 5.76 10.04
C LYS A 188 -55.85 6.71 11.07
N VAL A 189 -55.02 7.37 11.89
CA VAL A 189 -55.49 8.33 12.91
C VAL A 189 -56.27 9.47 12.27
N LYS A 190 -55.79 10.00 11.13
CA LYS A 190 -56.52 11.05 10.41
C LYS A 190 -57.94 10.62 10.02
N LYS A 191 -58.09 9.40 9.47
CA LYS A 191 -59.42 8.85 9.13
C LYS A 191 -60.31 8.67 10.35
N GLU A 192 -59.76 8.22 11.48
CA GLU A 192 -60.52 8.08 12.72
C GLU A 192 -60.99 9.43 13.26
N VAL A 193 -60.13 10.45 13.23
CA VAL A 193 -60.50 11.82 13.61
C VAL A 193 -61.63 12.35 12.73
N GLU A 194 -61.50 12.25 11.40
CA GLU A 194 -62.54 12.66 10.45
C GLU A 194 -63.87 11.93 10.71
N HIS A 195 -63.82 10.63 11.04
CA HIS A 195 -65.01 9.85 11.39
C HIS A 195 -65.69 10.36 12.67
N PHE A 196 -64.92 10.63 13.73
CA PHE A 196 -65.46 11.15 14.99
C PHE A 196 -65.98 12.58 14.86
N GLU A 197 -65.37 13.41 14.01
CA GLU A 197 -65.88 14.75 13.69
C GLU A 197 -67.28 14.68 13.08
N VAL A 198 -67.50 13.75 12.14
CA VAL A 198 -68.82 13.51 11.53
C VAL A 198 -69.83 13.05 12.58
N ILE A 199 -69.48 12.05 13.42
CA ILE A 199 -70.36 11.57 14.50
C ILE A 199 -70.74 12.71 15.44
N ASN A 200 -69.76 13.50 15.88
CA ASN A 200 -69.98 14.61 16.79
C ASN A 200 -70.90 15.68 16.17
N SER A 201 -70.73 15.98 14.88
CA SER A 201 -71.61 16.91 14.16
C SER A 201 -73.05 16.39 14.09
N ASN A 202 -73.23 15.10 13.80
CA ASN A 202 -74.54 14.47 13.76
C ASN A 202 -75.22 14.49 15.14
N LEU A 203 -74.48 14.12 16.20
CA LEU A 203 -75.00 14.12 17.56
C LEU A 203 -75.38 15.52 18.04
N LYS A 204 -74.56 16.54 17.75
CA LYS A 204 -74.92 17.94 18.03
C LYS A 204 -76.22 18.35 17.34
N THR A 205 -76.40 17.91 16.09
CA THR A 205 -77.62 18.17 15.31
C THR A 205 -78.82 17.47 15.93
N GLU A 206 -78.69 16.19 16.28
CA GLU A 206 -79.76 15.40 16.91
C GLU A 206 -80.20 15.97 18.26
N VAL A 207 -79.24 16.33 19.11
CA VAL A 207 -79.51 16.99 20.40
C VAL A 207 -80.26 18.29 20.20
N ALA A 208 -79.82 19.14 19.26
CA ALA A 208 -80.42 20.45 19.03
C ALA A 208 -81.81 20.38 18.38
N GLN A 209 -82.00 19.46 17.42
CA GLN A 209 -83.23 19.38 16.60
C GLN A 209 -84.30 18.45 17.18
N HIS A 210 -83.92 17.39 17.90
CA HIS A 210 -84.88 16.39 18.37
C HIS A 210 -85.00 16.42 19.89
N TRP A 211 -83.91 16.12 20.61
CA TRP A 211 -84.01 15.87 22.05
C TRP A 211 -84.34 17.15 22.83
N LEU A 212 -83.74 18.29 22.48
CA LEU A 212 -83.99 19.55 23.18
C LEU A 212 -85.45 20.04 23.00
N PRO A 213 -86.04 20.07 21.79
CA PRO A 213 -87.46 20.37 21.62
C PRO A 213 -88.41 19.37 22.28
N GLU A 214 -88.09 18.07 22.23
CA GLU A 214 -88.92 17.04 22.86
C GLU A 214 -88.92 17.20 24.39
N CYS A 215 -87.76 17.38 25.01
CA CYS A 215 -87.66 17.67 26.44
C CYS A 215 -88.43 18.94 26.82
N LYS A 216 -88.34 20.01 26.02
CA LYS A 216 -89.13 21.23 26.25
C LYS A 216 -90.63 20.97 26.19
N THR A 217 -91.09 20.20 25.20
CA THR A 217 -92.51 19.85 25.02
C THR A 217 -93.02 19.04 26.21
N VAL A 218 -92.27 18.01 26.63
CA VAL A 218 -92.60 17.19 27.79
C VAL A 218 -92.67 18.05 29.06
N LEU A 219 -91.70 18.94 29.28
CA LEU A 219 -91.70 19.84 30.43
C LEU A 219 -92.89 20.81 30.44
N ILE A 220 -93.30 21.33 29.29
CA ILE A 220 -94.49 22.18 29.16
C ILE A 220 -95.75 21.37 29.49
N ASN A 221 -95.93 20.20 28.86
CA ASN A 221 -97.10 19.34 29.09
C ASN A 221 -97.21 18.89 30.56
N LEU A 222 -96.08 18.57 31.20
CA LEU A 222 -96.04 18.24 32.64
C LEU A 222 -96.49 19.42 33.50
N ARG A 223 -96.04 20.63 33.18
CA ARG A 223 -96.44 21.85 33.89
C ARG A 223 -97.93 22.14 33.71
N ASP A 224 -98.43 22.05 32.49
CA ASP A 224 -99.83 22.35 32.16
C ASP A 224 -100.80 21.33 32.79
N SER A 225 -100.37 20.08 32.92
CA SER A 225 -101.17 19.02 33.56
C SER A 225 -101.06 18.99 35.09
N GLU A 226 -100.12 19.71 35.69
CA GLU A 226 -99.84 19.65 37.14
C GLU A 226 -101.06 20.01 37.99
N THR A 227 -101.77 21.08 37.65
CA THR A 227 -102.97 21.52 38.39
C THR A 227 -104.09 20.50 38.25
N SER A 228 -104.34 20.01 37.04
CA SER A 228 -105.34 18.97 36.76
C SER A 228 -105.03 17.67 37.52
N TYR A 229 -103.75 17.27 37.58
CA TYR A 229 -103.29 16.13 38.35
C TYR A 229 -103.54 16.33 39.85
N LYS A 230 -103.19 17.49 40.41
CA LYS A 230 -103.43 17.83 41.83
C LYS A 230 -104.92 17.77 42.16
N VAL A 231 -105.78 18.35 41.31
CA VAL A 231 -107.24 18.29 41.48
C VAL A 231 -107.77 16.86 41.43
N ALA A 232 -107.33 16.07 40.45
CA ALA A 232 -107.73 14.68 40.33
C ALA A 232 -107.31 13.85 41.56
N LEU A 233 -106.12 14.11 42.10
CA LEU A 233 -105.63 13.45 43.32
C LEU A 233 -106.49 13.81 44.55
N SER A 234 -106.83 15.10 44.71
CA SER A 234 -107.74 15.54 45.78
C SER A 234 -109.15 14.95 45.64
N ASN A 235 -109.71 14.93 44.43
CA ASN A 235 -111.02 14.35 44.17
C ASN A 235 -111.04 12.84 44.43
N LYS A 236 -109.99 12.11 44.01
CA LYS A 236 -109.84 10.69 44.31
C LYS A 236 -109.88 10.45 45.82
N LYS A 237 -109.09 11.20 46.59
CA LYS A 237 -109.08 11.09 48.06
C LYS A 237 -110.46 11.35 48.66
N LYS A 238 -111.17 12.37 48.17
CA LYS A 238 -112.53 12.68 48.61
C LYS A 238 -113.50 11.52 48.36
N ILE A 239 -113.47 10.92 47.16
CA ILE A 239 -114.31 9.76 46.83
C ILE A 239 -113.94 8.54 47.69
N GLU A 240 -112.64 8.32 47.96
CA GLU A 240 -112.18 7.27 48.87
C GLU A 240 -112.73 7.47 50.30
N ASP A 241 -112.70 8.70 50.82
CA ASP A 241 -113.26 9.05 52.13
C ASP A 241 -114.80 8.85 52.16
N GLU A 242 -115.52 9.35 51.15
CA GLU A 242 -116.97 9.15 50.99
C GLU A 242 -117.35 7.66 50.94
N TRP A 243 -116.56 6.84 50.24
CA TRP A 243 -116.76 5.39 50.17
C TRP A 243 -116.55 4.69 51.52
N VAL A 244 -115.51 5.09 52.27
CA VAL A 244 -115.27 4.59 53.61
C VAL A 244 -116.45 4.92 54.53
N ASP A 245 -116.98 6.14 54.45
CA ASP A 245 -118.11 6.55 55.27
C ASP A 245 -119.41 5.84 54.87
N LEU A 246 -119.64 5.61 53.57
CA LEU A 246 -120.78 4.82 53.10
C LEU A 246 -120.71 3.37 53.58
N LYS A 247 -119.52 2.75 53.59
CA LYS A 247 -119.30 1.42 54.19
C LYS A 247 -119.61 1.39 55.69
N LYS A 248 -119.20 2.42 56.44
CA LYS A 248 -119.54 2.54 57.88
C LYS A 248 -121.05 2.67 58.08
N ALA A 249 -121.71 3.56 57.32
CA ALA A 249 -123.15 3.77 57.40
C ALA A 249 -123.95 2.50 57.04
N PHE A 250 -123.50 1.75 56.03
CA PHE A 250 -124.10 0.46 55.67
C PHE A 250 -123.91 -0.59 56.78
N SER A 251 -122.74 -0.63 57.40
CA SER A 251 -122.46 -1.56 58.51
C SER A 251 -123.26 -1.23 59.78
N ALA A 252 -123.53 0.05 60.03
CA ALA A 252 -124.34 0.52 61.15
C ALA A 252 -125.85 0.29 60.98
N ASN A 253 -126.33 0.14 59.74
CA ASN A 253 -127.74 -0.09 59.39
C ASN A 253 -128.07 -1.55 59.01
N LYS A 254 -127.17 -2.50 59.28
CA LYS A 254 -127.46 -3.94 59.18
C LYS A 254 -128.29 -4.37 60.40
N ILE A 255 -129.58 -4.58 60.18
CA ILE A 255 -130.48 -5.44 60.97
C ILE A 255 -130.36 -6.86 60.43
#